data_AF-A0A919LW00-F1
#
_entry.id   AF-A0A919LW00-F1
#
_cell.length_a   1.000
_cell.length_b   1.000
_cell.length_c   1.000
_cell.angle_alpha   90.00
_cell.angle_beta   90.00
_cell.angle_gamma   90.00
#
_symmetry.space_group_name_H-M   'P 1'
#
loop_
_entity.id
_entity.type
_entity.pdbx_description
1 polymer ?
#
loop_
_entity_poly.entity_id
_entity_poly.type
_entity_poly.pdbx_seq_one_letter_code
_entity_poly.pdbx_strand_id
1 'polypeptide(L)'
;MKRSKRFAVLAQRPVNQDGLIGEWPEEGLIAMDSPFDPVSSVKVDNGLIVELDGKRRDQFDMIDRFIADYAINVERTEQAMRLEAVEIARMLVDIHVSREEIIAITTAITPAKAVEVMAQMNVVEMMMALQKMRARRTPSNQCHVTNLKDNPVQIAADAAEAGIRGFSEQETTVGIARYAPFNALALLVGSQCGRPGVLTQCSVEEATELELGMRGLTSYAETVSVYGTEAVFTDGDDTPWSKRSSPRPTPPAG
;
A
#
# COMPACT_ATOMS: atom_id res chain seq x y z
N MET A 1 23.94 27.52 35.97
CA MET A 1 23.67 27.68 34.52
C MET A 1 22.40 28.49 34.33
N LYS A 2 22.46 29.66 33.66
CA LYS A 2 21.26 30.45 33.31
C LYS A 2 20.60 29.86 32.06
N ARG A 3 19.79 28.81 32.21
CA ARG A 3 18.92 28.28 31.15
C ARG A 3 17.46 28.58 31.49
N SER A 4 16.62 28.81 30.48
CA SER A 4 15.18 29.01 30.69
C SER A 4 14.55 27.72 31.21
N LYS A 5 13.85 27.81 32.35
CA LYS A 5 13.12 26.66 32.93
C LYS A 5 12.05 26.12 31.98
N ARG A 6 11.44 26.99 31.16
CA ARG A 6 10.48 26.57 30.12
C ARG A 6 11.12 25.58 29.14
N PHE A 7 12.32 25.87 28.66
CA PHE A 7 13.02 25.01 27.70
C PHE A 7 13.53 23.72 28.33
N ALA A 8 13.85 23.73 29.64
CA ALA A 8 14.17 22.49 30.35
C ALA A 8 12.98 21.52 30.38
N VAL A 9 11.77 22.03 30.62
CA VAL A 9 10.53 21.22 30.55
C VAL A 9 10.23 20.76 29.13
N LEU A 10 10.36 21.67 28.15
CA LEU A 10 10.12 21.32 26.75
C LEU A 10 11.08 20.25 26.24
N ALA A 11 12.37 20.30 26.61
CA ALA A 11 13.36 19.32 26.19
C ALA A 11 13.06 17.89 26.68
N GLN A 12 12.34 17.75 27.81
CA GLN A 12 11.95 16.46 28.37
C GLN A 12 10.63 15.92 27.79
N ARG A 13 9.98 16.65 26.89
CA ARG A 13 8.74 16.17 26.25
C ARG A 13 9.05 14.94 25.38
N PRO A 14 8.21 13.88 25.42
CA PRO A 14 8.45 12.66 24.65
C PRO A 14 8.71 12.87 23.15
N VAL A 15 8.06 13.87 22.54
CA VAL A 15 8.23 14.22 21.11
C VAL A 15 9.68 14.50 20.69
N ASN A 16 10.55 14.90 21.61
CA ASN A 16 11.97 15.14 21.27
C ASN A 16 12.79 13.84 21.19
N GLN A 17 12.18 12.68 21.46
CA GLN A 17 12.78 11.37 21.19
C GLN A 17 12.44 10.88 19.76
N ASP A 18 11.55 11.58 19.06
CA ASP A 18 11.21 11.27 17.67
C ASP A 18 12.38 11.64 16.76
N GLY A 19 12.75 10.74 15.85
CA GLY A 19 13.86 10.93 14.92
C GLY A 19 13.49 11.87 13.77
N LEU A 20 13.52 13.18 14.02
CA LEU A 20 13.30 14.19 12.98
C LEU A 20 14.62 14.56 12.31
N ILE A 21 14.63 14.52 10.97
CA ILE A 21 15.75 14.96 10.14
C ILE A 21 15.28 16.08 9.20
N GLY A 22 16.23 16.88 8.72
CA GLY A 22 15.98 17.75 7.57
C GLY A 22 15.86 16.93 6.28
N GLU A 23 15.31 17.54 5.24
CA GLU A 23 15.19 16.92 3.93
C GLU A 23 16.57 16.62 3.31
N TRP A 24 16.67 15.49 2.61
CA TRP A 24 17.85 15.08 1.85
C TRP A 24 17.40 14.36 0.56
N PRO A 25 17.04 15.13 -0.50
CA PRO A 25 16.37 14.61 -1.69
C PRO A 25 17.25 13.69 -2.54
N GLU A 26 18.58 13.85 -2.50
CA GLU A 26 19.53 12.99 -3.23
C GLU A 26 19.45 11.52 -2.79
N GLU A 27 19.07 11.26 -1.53
CA GLU A 27 18.86 9.92 -0.97
C GLU A 27 17.38 9.56 -0.78
N GLY A 28 16.46 10.36 -1.36
CA GLY A 28 15.03 10.15 -1.22
C GLY A 28 14.44 10.45 0.16
N LEU A 29 15.19 11.11 1.05
CA LEU A 29 14.70 11.52 2.38
C LEU A 29 13.94 12.85 2.29
N ILE A 30 12.86 12.85 1.51
CA ILE A 30 11.91 13.95 1.31
C ILE A 30 10.53 13.33 1.13
N ALA A 31 9.50 13.95 1.68
CA ALA A 31 8.17 13.33 1.72
C ALA A 31 7.45 13.33 0.36
N MET A 32 7.56 14.41 -0.39
CA MET A 32 6.92 14.62 -1.70
C MET A 32 7.54 15.85 -2.38
N ASP A 33 7.23 16.05 -3.67
CA ASP A 33 7.66 17.20 -4.48
C ASP A 33 9.18 17.37 -4.53
N SER A 34 9.90 16.26 -4.72
CA SER A 34 11.35 16.28 -4.85
C SER A 34 11.75 17.02 -6.13
N PRO A 35 12.85 17.80 -6.11
CA PRO A 35 13.40 18.36 -7.35
C PRO A 35 13.90 17.29 -8.34
N PHE A 36 14.04 16.03 -7.90
CA PHE A 36 14.41 14.89 -8.74
C PHE A 36 13.22 14.08 -9.24
N ASP A 37 12.00 14.39 -8.81
CA ASP A 37 10.81 13.71 -9.31
C ASP A 37 10.59 14.04 -10.80
N PRO A 38 10.16 13.07 -11.61
CA PRO A 38 9.88 13.33 -13.02
C PRO A 38 8.63 14.21 -13.18
N VAL A 39 8.65 15.06 -14.20
CA VAL A 39 7.45 15.80 -14.63
C VAL A 39 6.48 14.83 -15.30
N SER A 40 5.19 14.95 -15.01
CA SER A 40 4.18 14.06 -15.57
C SER A 40 4.06 14.18 -17.09
N SER A 41 4.12 13.05 -17.78
CA SER A 41 3.96 12.98 -19.23
C SER A 41 3.60 11.57 -19.69
N VAL A 42 2.94 11.47 -20.85
CA VAL A 42 2.66 10.19 -21.49
C VAL A 42 2.65 10.36 -23.00
N LYS A 43 3.08 9.34 -23.73
CA LYS A 43 2.88 9.25 -25.18
C LYS A 43 2.44 7.86 -25.57
N VAL A 44 1.41 7.78 -26.41
CA VAL A 44 0.92 6.51 -26.95
C VAL A 44 1.26 6.41 -28.44
N ASP A 45 1.79 5.26 -28.87
CA ASP A 45 2.01 4.92 -30.27
C ASP A 45 1.43 3.52 -30.53
N ASN A 46 0.51 3.41 -31.51
CA ASN A 46 -0.16 2.17 -31.89
C ASN A 46 -0.75 1.37 -30.71
N GLY A 47 -1.39 2.07 -29.76
CA GLY A 47 -2.02 1.45 -28.59
C GLY A 47 -1.03 1.02 -27.49
N LEU A 48 0.21 1.48 -27.56
CA LEU A 48 1.27 1.16 -26.62
C LEU A 48 1.87 2.46 -26.04
N ILE A 49 2.04 2.53 -24.71
CA ILE A 49 2.72 3.66 -24.08
C ILE A 49 4.22 3.60 -24.42
N VAL A 50 4.72 4.60 -25.15
CA VAL A 50 6.13 4.69 -25.59
C VAL A 50 6.95 5.74 -24.81
N GLU A 51 6.28 6.52 -23.95
CA GLU A 51 6.88 7.45 -23.00
C GLU A 51 6.03 7.51 -21.74
N LEU A 52 6.65 7.49 -20.56
CA LEU A 52 6.02 7.57 -19.25
C LEU A 52 6.86 8.49 -18.36
N ASP A 53 6.28 9.59 -17.88
CA ASP A 53 6.88 10.54 -16.92
C ASP A 53 8.32 10.94 -17.30
N GLY A 54 8.49 11.42 -18.54
CA GLY A 54 9.76 11.89 -19.10
C GLY A 54 10.74 10.78 -19.52
N LYS A 55 10.44 9.51 -19.24
CA LYS A 55 11.25 8.35 -19.65
C LYS A 55 10.69 7.79 -20.96
N ARG A 56 11.54 7.59 -21.97
CA ARG A 56 11.15 6.84 -23.16
C ARG A 56 11.13 5.35 -22.86
N ARG A 57 10.39 4.58 -23.66
CA ARG A 57 10.26 3.12 -23.48
C ARG A 57 11.58 2.36 -23.57
N ASP A 58 12.59 2.85 -24.29
CA ASP A 58 13.95 2.29 -24.30
C ASP A 58 14.73 2.51 -22.98
N GLN A 59 14.22 3.40 -22.12
CA GLN A 59 14.77 3.74 -20.81
C GLN A 59 13.94 3.14 -19.66
N PHE A 60 12.88 2.39 -19.98
CA PHE A 60 12.03 1.77 -18.99
C PHE A 60 12.78 0.69 -18.23
N ASP A 61 12.65 0.77 -16.92
CA ASP A 61 12.96 -0.31 -16.02
C ASP A 61 11.75 -1.28 -15.91
N MET A 62 11.88 -2.34 -15.10
CA MET A 62 10.82 -3.32 -14.87
C MET A 62 9.52 -2.69 -14.37
N ILE A 63 9.59 -1.64 -13.55
CA ILE A 63 8.44 -0.99 -12.94
C ILE A 63 7.76 -0.10 -13.97
N ASP A 64 8.52 0.76 -14.67
CA ASP A 64 7.97 1.61 -15.73
C ASP A 64 7.23 0.77 -16.77
N ARG A 65 7.87 -0.31 -17.23
CA ARG A 65 7.30 -1.21 -18.23
C ARG A 65 6.04 -1.89 -17.71
N PHE A 66 6.03 -2.34 -16.45
CA PHE A 66 4.87 -2.98 -15.87
C PHE A 66 3.70 -1.99 -15.74
N ILE A 67 3.95 -0.76 -15.30
CA ILE A 67 2.94 0.29 -15.19
C ILE A 67 2.39 0.64 -16.58
N ALA A 68 3.27 0.90 -17.54
CA ALA A 68 2.91 1.27 -18.91
C ALA A 68 2.06 0.20 -19.62
N ASP A 69 2.32 -1.09 -19.36
CA ASP A 69 1.66 -2.20 -20.05
C ASP A 69 0.41 -2.73 -19.32
N TYR A 70 0.27 -2.49 -18.01
CA TYR A 70 -0.79 -3.12 -17.20
C TYR A 70 -1.60 -2.18 -16.30
N ALA A 71 -1.06 -1.04 -15.89
CA ALA A 71 -1.67 -0.22 -14.83
C ALA A 71 -2.42 1.02 -15.35
N ILE A 72 -2.17 1.44 -16.59
CA ILE A 72 -2.75 2.65 -17.19
C ILE A 72 -3.69 2.26 -18.34
N ASN A 73 -4.88 2.84 -18.36
CA ASN A 73 -5.81 2.74 -19.49
C ASN A 73 -5.23 3.50 -20.70
N VAL A 74 -4.64 2.75 -21.64
CA VAL A 74 -3.94 3.30 -22.81
C VAL A 74 -4.85 4.09 -23.75
N GLU A 75 -6.14 3.72 -23.85
CA GLU A 75 -7.08 4.39 -24.75
C GLU A 75 -7.46 5.81 -24.27
N ARG A 76 -7.36 6.06 -22.97
CA ARG A 76 -7.78 7.34 -22.35
C ARG A 76 -6.63 8.18 -21.85
N THR A 77 -5.43 7.63 -21.75
CA THR A 77 -4.34 8.29 -21.02
C THR A 77 -3.95 9.64 -21.59
N GLU A 78 -3.82 9.77 -22.91
CA GLU A 78 -3.48 11.07 -23.53
C GLU A 78 -4.58 12.12 -23.32
N GLN A 79 -5.85 11.71 -23.17
CA GLN A 79 -6.93 12.63 -22.84
C GLN A 79 -6.92 13.02 -21.37
N ALA A 80 -6.79 12.05 -20.46
CA ALA A 80 -6.77 12.29 -19.02
C ALA A 80 -5.57 13.15 -18.60
N MET A 81 -4.40 12.91 -19.20
CA MET A 81 -3.16 13.64 -18.91
C MET A 81 -3.16 15.10 -19.35
N ARG A 82 -4.10 15.50 -20.26
CA ARG A 82 -4.31 16.91 -20.63
C ARG A 82 -4.99 17.73 -19.53
N LEU A 83 -5.62 17.10 -18.55
CA LEU A 83 -6.18 17.81 -17.41
C LEU A 83 -5.06 18.36 -16.54
N GLU A 84 -5.20 19.60 -16.10
CA GLU A 84 -4.31 20.17 -15.11
C GLU A 84 -4.44 19.39 -13.80
N ALA A 85 -3.34 19.20 -13.06
CA ALA A 85 -3.38 18.46 -11.80
C ALA A 85 -4.38 19.08 -10.80
N VAL A 86 -4.44 20.42 -10.77
CA VAL A 86 -5.40 21.16 -9.94
C VAL A 86 -6.86 20.93 -10.34
N GLU A 87 -7.14 20.62 -11.60
CA GLU A 87 -8.50 20.31 -12.06
C GLU A 87 -8.94 18.95 -11.52
N ILE A 88 -8.10 17.93 -11.59
CA ILE A 88 -8.36 16.62 -11.00
C ILE A 88 -8.50 16.73 -9.47
N ALA A 89 -7.65 17.55 -8.82
CA ALA A 89 -7.73 17.82 -7.38
C ALA A 89 -9.06 18.45 -6.96
N ARG A 90 -9.58 19.39 -7.76
CA ARG A 90 -10.92 19.97 -7.55
C ARG A 90 -12.01 18.94 -7.73
N MET A 91 -11.93 18.11 -8.77
CA MET A 91 -12.88 17.00 -8.99
C MET A 91 -12.92 16.02 -7.81
N LEU A 92 -11.77 15.74 -7.19
CA LEU A 92 -11.67 14.87 -6.02
C LEU A 92 -12.51 15.36 -4.83
N VAL A 93 -12.66 16.68 -4.64
CA VAL A 93 -13.44 17.27 -3.54
C VAL A 93 -14.82 17.76 -3.95
N ASP A 94 -15.08 17.93 -5.25
CA ASP A 94 -16.37 18.39 -5.76
C ASP A 94 -17.45 17.32 -5.55
N ILE A 95 -18.52 17.67 -4.85
CA ILE A 95 -19.65 16.78 -4.55
C ILE A 95 -20.52 16.48 -5.78
N HIS A 96 -20.40 17.27 -6.84
CA HIS A 96 -21.12 17.06 -8.10
C HIS A 96 -20.39 16.14 -9.06
N VAL A 97 -19.14 15.81 -8.78
CA VAL A 97 -18.36 14.82 -9.53
C VAL A 97 -18.39 13.49 -8.79
N SER A 98 -18.94 12.47 -9.42
CA SER A 98 -19.06 11.12 -8.87
C SER A 98 -17.70 10.43 -8.70
N ARG A 99 -17.67 9.37 -7.90
CA ARG A 99 -16.49 8.50 -7.74
C ARG A 99 -16.10 7.86 -9.07
N GLU A 100 -17.09 7.45 -9.86
CA GLU A 100 -16.92 6.75 -11.14
C GLU A 100 -16.29 7.66 -12.20
N GLU A 101 -16.69 8.93 -12.26
CA GLU A 101 -16.08 9.94 -13.13
C GLU A 101 -14.60 10.15 -12.80
N ILE A 102 -14.25 10.20 -11.52
CA ILE A 102 -12.85 10.32 -11.09
C ILE A 102 -12.06 9.06 -11.46
N ILE A 103 -12.60 7.86 -11.23
CA ILE A 103 -11.92 6.60 -11.57
C ILE A 103 -11.64 6.51 -13.07
N ALA A 104 -12.57 6.96 -13.91
CA ALA A 104 -12.38 6.99 -15.36
C ALA A 104 -11.19 7.85 -15.79
N ILE A 105 -10.80 8.84 -14.98
CA ILE A 105 -9.63 9.69 -15.18
C ILE A 105 -8.41 9.06 -14.50
N THR A 106 -8.48 8.72 -13.22
CA THR A 106 -7.31 8.31 -12.42
C THR A 106 -6.75 6.95 -12.82
N THR A 107 -7.56 6.06 -13.41
CA THR A 107 -7.05 4.81 -14.02
C THR A 107 -6.34 5.03 -15.36
N ALA A 108 -6.31 6.28 -15.85
CA ALA A 108 -5.69 6.68 -17.10
C ALA A 108 -4.58 7.73 -16.91
N ILE A 109 -4.22 8.10 -15.67
CA ILE A 109 -3.09 9.02 -15.42
C ILE A 109 -1.83 8.26 -14.99
N THR A 110 -0.68 8.92 -15.11
CA THR A 110 0.62 8.35 -14.76
C THR A 110 0.93 8.49 -13.25
N PRO A 111 1.93 7.76 -12.73
CA PRO A 111 2.39 7.91 -11.35
C PRO A 111 2.73 9.36 -10.99
N ALA A 112 3.54 10.07 -11.80
CA ALA A 112 3.88 11.46 -11.53
C ALA A 112 2.63 12.36 -11.51
N LYS A 113 1.69 12.13 -12.43
CA LYS A 113 0.44 12.90 -12.46
C LYS A 113 -0.38 12.69 -11.19
N ALA A 114 -0.43 11.48 -10.64
CA ALA A 114 -1.17 11.21 -9.43
C ALA A 114 -0.61 11.98 -8.22
N VAL A 115 0.72 12.04 -8.06
CA VAL A 115 1.35 12.80 -6.97
C VAL A 115 1.29 14.31 -7.18
N GLU A 116 1.38 14.79 -8.43
CA GLU A 116 1.13 16.21 -8.77
C GLU A 116 -0.28 16.66 -8.35
N VAL A 117 -1.28 15.78 -8.48
CA VAL A 117 -2.66 16.05 -8.00
C VAL A 117 -2.69 16.17 -6.48
N MET A 118 -1.97 15.30 -5.77
CA MET A 118 -1.89 15.35 -4.30
C MET A 118 -1.21 16.63 -3.82
N ALA A 119 -0.18 17.12 -4.52
CA ALA A 119 0.51 18.37 -4.21
C ALA A 119 -0.40 19.61 -4.24
N GLN A 120 -1.57 19.53 -4.89
CA GLN A 120 -2.55 20.61 -4.94
C GLN A 120 -3.51 20.62 -3.74
N MET A 121 -3.42 19.66 -2.83
CA MET A 121 -4.43 19.43 -1.79
C MET A 121 -3.83 19.52 -0.40
N ASN A 122 -4.50 20.24 0.50
CA ASN A 122 -4.22 20.13 1.93
C ASN A 122 -4.94 18.90 2.54
N VAL A 123 -4.62 18.58 3.79
CA VAL A 123 -5.17 17.39 4.48
C VAL A 123 -6.69 17.41 4.64
N VAL A 124 -7.35 18.57 4.69
CA VAL A 124 -8.82 18.65 4.77
C VAL A 124 -9.45 18.24 3.46
N GLU A 125 -8.89 18.71 2.35
CA GLU A 125 -9.31 18.32 1.00
C GLU A 125 -9.05 16.83 0.75
N MET A 126 -7.89 16.31 1.18
CA MET A 126 -7.60 14.88 1.07
C MET A 126 -8.58 14.03 1.88
N MET A 127 -8.94 14.42 3.10
CA MET A 127 -9.96 13.71 3.88
C MET A 127 -11.34 13.76 3.20
N MET A 128 -11.72 14.91 2.61
CA MET A 128 -12.96 15.07 1.85
C MET A 128 -12.99 14.15 0.61
N ALA A 129 -11.90 14.09 -0.13
CA ALA A 129 -11.76 13.20 -1.28
C ALA A 129 -11.78 11.73 -0.86
N LEU A 130 -11.05 11.37 0.20
CA LEU A 130 -10.92 9.99 0.66
C LEU A 130 -12.27 9.38 1.05
N GLN A 131 -13.16 10.14 1.71
CA GLN A 131 -14.49 9.62 2.05
C GLN A 131 -15.38 9.34 0.82
N LYS A 132 -15.15 10.04 -0.30
CA LYS A 132 -15.80 9.78 -1.59
C LYS A 132 -15.15 8.62 -2.34
N MET A 133 -13.81 8.58 -2.39
CA MET A 133 -13.05 7.62 -3.19
C MET A 133 -12.97 6.22 -2.58
N ARG A 134 -13.15 6.09 -1.25
CA ARG A 134 -13.19 4.81 -0.55
C ARG A 134 -14.17 3.85 -1.22
N ALA A 135 -13.67 2.71 -1.68
CA ALA A 135 -14.46 1.74 -2.44
C ALA A 135 -15.59 1.11 -1.61
N ARG A 136 -15.31 0.76 -0.35
CA ARG A 136 -16.31 0.19 0.56
C ARG A 136 -17.04 1.32 1.30
N ARG A 137 -18.38 1.29 1.27
CA ARG A 137 -19.21 2.30 1.93
C ARG A 137 -18.90 2.40 3.44
N THR A 138 -18.97 1.26 4.13
CA THR A 138 -18.70 1.15 5.56
C THR A 138 -17.19 0.96 5.78
N PRO A 139 -16.52 1.89 6.48
CA PRO A 139 -15.13 1.67 6.87
C PRO A 139 -15.05 0.46 7.80
N SER A 140 -13.91 -0.23 7.77
CA SER A 140 -13.64 -1.34 8.68
C SER A 140 -12.32 -1.10 9.40
N ASN A 141 -11.89 -2.07 10.21
CA ASN A 141 -10.64 -1.97 10.94
C ASN A 141 -9.93 -3.33 11.00
N GLN A 142 -8.61 -3.27 11.04
CA GLN A 142 -7.71 -4.41 11.20
C GLN A 142 -6.93 -4.26 12.52
N CYS A 143 -6.52 -5.36 13.14
CA CYS A 143 -5.61 -5.32 14.28
C CYS A 143 -4.49 -6.36 14.19
N HIS A 144 -3.38 -6.09 14.87
CA HIS A 144 -2.35 -7.08 15.16
C HIS A 144 -2.73 -7.92 16.39
N VAL A 145 -2.47 -9.22 16.29
CA VAL A 145 -2.58 -10.19 17.38
C VAL A 145 -1.28 -10.99 17.43
N THR A 146 -0.35 -10.50 18.22
CA THR A 146 0.99 -11.08 18.40
C THR A 146 1.39 -11.02 19.87
N ASN A 147 2.39 -11.82 20.24
CA ASN A 147 3.08 -11.65 21.50
C ASN A 147 4.54 -12.03 21.33
N LEU A 148 5.41 -11.49 22.19
CA LEU A 148 6.86 -11.67 22.12
C LEU A 148 7.32 -13.14 22.10
N LYS A 149 6.48 -14.06 22.59
CA LYS A 149 6.82 -15.47 22.76
C LYS A 149 6.20 -16.37 21.70
N ASP A 150 5.51 -15.82 20.71
CA ASP A 150 4.74 -16.58 19.73
C ASP A 150 3.81 -17.61 20.42
N ASN A 151 3.26 -17.23 21.58
CA ASN A 151 2.46 -18.12 22.42
C ASN A 151 1.08 -18.33 21.78
N PRO A 152 0.74 -19.54 21.30
CA PRO A 152 -0.51 -19.79 20.58
C PRO A 152 -1.75 -19.61 21.47
N VAL A 153 -1.64 -19.88 22.77
CA VAL A 153 -2.78 -19.74 23.70
C VAL A 153 -3.15 -18.27 23.86
N GLN A 154 -2.15 -17.41 23.99
CA GLN A 154 -2.37 -15.97 24.07
C GLN A 154 -2.92 -15.42 22.74
N ILE A 155 -2.36 -15.83 21.60
CA ILE A 155 -2.86 -15.40 20.27
C ILE A 155 -4.33 -15.77 20.10
N ALA A 156 -4.73 -17.00 20.45
CA ALA A 156 -6.13 -17.40 20.33
C ALA A 156 -7.06 -16.58 21.24
N ALA A 157 -6.63 -16.27 22.46
CA ALA A 157 -7.41 -15.45 23.39
C ALA A 157 -7.52 -13.98 22.93
N ASP A 158 -6.40 -13.37 22.57
CA ASP A 158 -6.35 -11.98 22.08
C ASP A 158 -7.14 -11.84 20.76
N ALA A 159 -7.08 -12.85 19.89
CA ALA A 159 -7.86 -12.91 18.65
C ALA A 159 -9.37 -12.99 18.90
N ALA A 160 -9.80 -13.75 19.92
CA ALA A 160 -11.22 -13.81 20.29
C ALA A 160 -11.71 -12.48 20.86
N GLU A 161 -10.90 -11.84 21.71
CA GLU A 161 -11.21 -10.50 22.23
C GLU A 161 -11.28 -9.45 21.11
N ALA A 162 -10.31 -9.47 20.19
CA ALA A 162 -10.29 -8.58 19.03
C ALA A 162 -11.55 -8.75 18.16
N GLY A 163 -11.98 -10.00 17.92
CA GLY A 163 -13.18 -10.29 17.15
C GLY A 163 -14.43 -9.62 17.73
N ILE A 164 -14.65 -9.70 19.05
CA ILE A 164 -15.80 -9.05 19.70
C ILE A 164 -15.67 -7.54 19.81
N ARG A 165 -14.44 -6.99 19.77
CA ARG A 165 -14.20 -5.53 19.71
C ARG A 165 -14.54 -4.93 18.34
N GLY A 166 -14.69 -5.77 17.32
CA GLY A 166 -15.27 -5.39 16.03
C GLY A 166 -14.31 -5.44 14.83
N PHE A 167 -13.06 -5.84 15.00
CA PHE A 167 -12.10 -5.97 13.90
C PHE A 167 -12.60 -6.96 12.84
N SER A 168 -12.47 -6.62 11.55
CA SER A 168 -12.86 -7.52 10.45
C SER A 168 -11.72 -8.39 9.95
N GLU A 169 -10.51 -7.90 10.14
CA GLU A 169 -9.28 -8.53 9.72
C GLU A 169 -8.33 -8.52 10.91
N GLN A 170 -7.65 -9.64 11.11
CA GLN A 170 -6.63 -9.77 12.14
C GLN A 170 -5.36 -10.31 11.51
N GLU A 171 -4.24 -9.79 11.97
CA GLU A 171 -2.92 -10.15 11.48
C GLU A 171 -2.09 -10.69 12.63
N THR A 172 -1.33 -11.74 12.36
CA THR A 172 -0.24 -12.17 13.22
C THR A 172 1.06 -12.20 12.43
N THR A 173 2.17 -12.19 13.15
CA THR A 173 3.51 -12.45 12.62
C THR A 173 4.31 -13.13 13.73
N VAL A 174 5.60 -13.34 13.52
CA VAL A 174 6.44 -14.19 14.37
C VAL A 174 7.72 -13.50 14.82
N GLY A 175 8.11 -13.72 16.07
CA GLY A 175 9.49 -13.47 16.50
C GLY A 175 10.44 -14.56 16.00
N ILE A 176 9.96 -15.80 15.88
CA ILE A 176 10.72 -16.95 15.38
C ILE A 176 9.96 -17.59 14.21
N ALA A 177 10.52 -17.50 13.00
CA ALA A 177 9.90 -17.96 11.74
C ALA A 177 9.17 -19.32 11.82
N ARG A 178 9.77 -20.31 12.49
CA ARG A 178 9.23 -21.67 12.63
C ARG A 178 7.90 -21.75 13.39
N TYR A 179 7.50 -20.71 14.13
CA TYR A 179 6.21 -20.66 14.82
C TYR A 179 5.05 -20.25 13.92
N ALA A 180 5.30 -19.79 12.68
CA ALA A 180 4.25 -19.25 11.81
C ALA A 180 3.03 -20.17 11.66
N PRO A 181 3.16 -21.50 11.50
CA PRO A 181 1.99 -22.38 11.45
C PRO A 181 1.14 -22.36 12.73
N PHE A 182 1.76 -22.28 13.91
CA PHE A 182 1.03 -22.22 15.17
C PHE A 182 0.40 -20.85 15.41
N ASN A 183 1.09 -19.75 15.04
CA ASN A 183 0.52 -18.41 15.14
C ASN A 183 -0.69 -18.28 14.21
N ALA A 184 -0.57 -18.69 12.94
CA ALA A 184 -1.67 -18.68 11.97
C ALA A 184 -2.86 -19.50 12.48
N LEU A 185 -2.63 -20.75 12.91
CA LEU A 185 -3.68 -21.62 13.43
C LEU A 185 -4.37 -21.03 14.67
N ALA A 186 -3.59 -20.52 15.63
CA ALA A 186 -4.15 -19.91 16.83
C ALA A 186 -4.98 -18.67 16.52
N LEU A 187 -4.50 -17.83 15.61
CA LEU A 187 -5.20 -16.64 15.16
C LEU A 187 -6.52 -17.02 14.48
N LEU A 188 -6.50 -18.00 13.56
CA LEU A 188 -7.68 -18.49 12.87
C LEU A 188 -8.73 -19.03 13.85
N VAL A 189 -8.33 -19.89 14.79
CA VAL A 189 -9.24 -20.44 15.80
C VAL A 189 -9.80 -19.34 16.69
N GLY A 190 -8.94 -18.49 17.25
CA GLY A 190 -9.35 -17.42 18.14
C GLY A 190 -10.28 -16.42 17.49
N SER A 191 -10.00 -16.01 16.24
CA SER A 191 -10.82 -15.04 15.54
C SER A 191 -12.25 -15.55 15.31
N GLN A 192 -12.41 -16.83 14.94
CA GLN A 192 -13.74 -17.42 14.76
C GLN A 192 -14.48 -17.62 16.08
N CYS A 193 -13.78 -17.83 17.19
CA CYS A 193 -14.39 -17.86 18.53
C CYS A 193 -14.92 -16.49 18.96
N GLY A 194 -14.21 -15.41 18.63
CA GLY A 194 -14.63 -14.04 18.93
C GLY A 194 -15.82 -13.60 18.08
N ARG A 195 -15.65 -13.65 16.75
CA ARG A 195 -16.71 -13.30 15.81
C ARG A 195 -16.56 -14.11 14.51
N PRO A 196 -17.50 -15.02 14.20
CA PRO A 196 -17.47 -15.76 12.94
C PRO A 196 -17.39 -14.84 11.72
N GLY A 197 -16.48 -15.15 10.80
CA GLY A 197 -16.25 -14.38 9.57
C GLY A 197 -15.13 -13.34 9.66
N VAL A 198 -14.41 -13.22 10.78
CA VAL A 198 -13.18 -12.43 10.85
C VAL A 198 -12.10 -13.08 9.96
N LEU A 199 -11.49 -12.30 9.08
CA LEU A 199 -10.40 -12.74 8.21
C LEU A 199 -9.08 -12.73 8.98
N THR A 200 -8.18 -13.66 8.67
CA THR A 200 -6.90 -13.84 9.37
C THR A 200 -5.75 -14.05 8.39
N GLN A 201 -4.63 -13.37 8.64
CA GLN A 201 -3.37 -13.52 7.91
C GLN A 201 -2.19 -13.79 8.85
N CYS A 202 -1.10 -14.32 8.30
CA CYS A 202 0.15 -14.55 9.01
C CYS A 202 1.32 -14.04 8.18
N SER A 203 1.73 -12.81 8.45
CA SER A 203 2.68 -12.04 7.66
C SER A 203 4.10 -12.56 7.84
N VAL A 204 4.64 -13.24 6.82
CA VAL A 204 5.97 -13.85 6.80
C VAL A 204 6.60 -13.73 5.40
N GLU A 205 7.68 -14.47 5.12
CA GLU A 205 8.23 -14.56 3.77
C GLU A 205 7.18 -15.10 2.78
N GLU A 206 7.17 -14.55 1.57
CA GLU A 206 6.08 -14.67 0.59
C GLU A 206 5.72 -16.12 0.23
N ALA A 207 6.71 -16.98 -0.08
CA ALA A 207 6.46 -18.38 -0.41
C ALA A 207 5.93 -19.16 0.81
N THR A 208 6.46 -18.86 2.00
CA THR A 208 6.00 -19.43 3.26
C THR A 208 4.55 -19.01 3.55
N GLU A 209 4.21 -17.74 3.38
CA GLU A 209 2.86 -17.21 3.60
C GLU A 209 1.85 -17.82 2.62
N LEU A 210 2.24 -17.96 1.35
CA LEU A 210 1.44 -18.64 0.34
C LEU A 210 1.23 -20.13 0.70
N GLU A 211 2.25 -20.82 1.19
CA GLU A 211 2.14 -22.21 1.65
C GLU A 211 1.17 -22.34 2.83
N LEU A 212 1.20 -21.41 3.79
CA LEU A 212 0.22 -21.36 4.89
C LEU A 212 -1.21 -21.16 4.35
N GLY A 213 -1.38 -20.28 3.37
CA GLY A 213 -2.66 -20.05 2.69
C GLY A 213 -3.17 -21.28 1.94
N MET A 214 -2.31 -21.94 1.16
CA MET A 214 -2.65 -23.18 0.44
C MET A 214 -3.05 -24.32 1.38
N ARG A 215 -2.50 -24.34 2.60
CA ARG A 215 -2.84 -25.30 3.65
C ARG A 215 -4.09 -24.91 4.45
N GLY A 216 -4.72 -23.78 4.14
CA GLY A 216 -5.94 -23.30 4.80
C GLY A 216 -5.72 -22.83 6.24
N LEU A 217 -4.52 -22.38 6.58
CA LEU A 217 -4.19 -21.83 7.90
C LEU A 217 -4.45 -20.33 8.01
N THR A 218 -4.62 -19.65 6.89
CA THR A 218 -4.99 -18.24 6.78
C THR A 218 -6.17 -18.10 5.80
N SER A 219 -6.88 -16.98 5.86
CA SER A 219 -8.02 -16.69 4.97
C SER A 219 -7.72 -15.60 3.94
N TYR A 220 -6.62 -14.87 4.10
CA TYR A 220 -6.09 -13.88 3.16
C TYR A 220 -4.60 -13.62 3.45
N ALA A 221 -3.96 -12.81 2.59
CA ALA A 221 -2.63 -12.25 2.77
C ALA A 221 -2.65 -10.76 2.38
N GLU A 222 -1.88 -9.93 3.07
CA GLU A 222 -1.77 -8.48 2.83
C GLU A 222 -0.33 -8.06 2.55
N THR A 223 0.64 -8.64 3.27
CA THR A 223 2.06 -8.26 3.20
C THR A 223 2.78 -8.74 1.95
N VAL A 224 2.01 -8.92 0.85
CA VAL A 224 2.50 -9.21 -0.50
C VAL A 224 3.12 -7.96 -1.09
N SER A 225 4.39 -7.75 -0.74
CA SER A 225 5.03 -6.43 -0.80
C SER A 225 5.41 -6.00 -2.23
N VAL A 226 5.28 -4.71 -2.55
CA VAL A 226 5.76 -4.11 -3.80
C VAL A 226 6.57 -2.85 -3.51
N TYR A 227 7.50 -2.51 -4.39
CA TYR A 227 8.49 -1.45 -4.14
C TYR A 227 8.61 -0.49 -5.33
N GLY A 228 9.03 0.75 -5.05
CA GLY A 228 9.08 1.85 -6.02
C GLY A 228 10.34 1.93 -6.88
N THR A 229 11.37 1.12 -6.61
CA THR A 229 12.60 1.06 -7.41
C THR A 229 13.01 -0.40 -7.64
N GLU A 230 13.63 -0.69 -8.79
CA GLU A 230 14.06 -2.07 -9.10
C GLU A 230 15.02 -2.65 -8.07
N ALA A 231 15.97 -1.84 -7.57
CA ALA A 231 16.96 -2.28 -6.60
C ALA A 231 16.29 -2.72 -5.30
N VAL A 232 15.35 -1.92 -4.79
CA VAL A 232 14.60 -2.27 -3.57
C VAL A 232 13.63 -3.44 -3.83
N PHE A 233 13.08 -3.56 -5.03
CA PHE A 233 12.27 -4.72 -5.42
C PHE A 233 13.10 -6.01 -5.40
N THR A 234 14.33 -5.94 -5.92
CA THR A 234 15.28 -7.05 -5.93
C THR A 234 15.73 -7.42 -4.51
N ASP A 235 16.00 -6.44 -3.66
CA ASP A 235 16.30 -6.67 -2.24
C ASP A 235 15.08 -7.24 -1.48
N GLY A 236 13.87 -6.94 -1.96
CA GLY A 236 12.61 -7.59 -1.55
C GLY A 236 12.39 -8.98 -2.16
N ASP A 237 13.38 -9.54 -2.85
CA ASP A 237 13.41 -10.86 -3.49
C ASP A 237 12.34 -11.10 -4.57
N ASP A 238 11.94 -10.02 -5.27
CA ASP A 238 10.83 -10.10 -6.23
C ASP A 238 10.98 -9.18 -7.45
N THR A 239 10.04 -9.34 -8.37
CA THR A 239 9.81 -8.47 -9.53
C THR A 239 8.31 -8.15 -9.63
N PRO A 240 7.90 -7.12 -10.41
CA PRO A 240 6.49 -6.90 -10.69
C PRO A 240 5.76 -8.12 -11.28
N TRP A 241 6.47 -8.98 -12.03
CA TRP A 241 5.89 -10.19 -12.62
C TRP A 241 5.78 -11.35 -11.64
N SER A 242 6.74 -11.55 -10.73
CA SER A 242 6.63 -12.61 -9.71
C SER A 242 5.48 -12.29 -8.76
N LYS A 243 5.34 -11.03 -8.32
CA LYS A 243 4.20 -10.57 -7.50
C LYS A 243 2.84 -10.69 -8.18
N ARG A 244 2.80 -10.53 -9.51
CA ARG A 244 1.55 -10.71 -10.27
C ARG A 244 1.19 -12.20 -10.46
N SER A 245 2.18 -13.09 -10.50
CA SER A 245 1.98 -14.44 -11.02
C SER A 245 1.01 -15.26 -10.17
N SER A 246 -0.23 -15.38 -10.64
CA SER A 246 -1.09 -16.51 -10.30
C SER A 246 -0.54 -17.76 -11.02
N PRO A 247 -0.70 -18.97 -10.45
CA PRO A 247 -0.34 -20.18 -11.17
C PRO A 247 -1.12 -20.21 -12.49
N ARG A 248 -0.40 -20.23 -13.62
CA ARG A 248 -1.03 -20.56 -14.90
C ARG A 248 -1.73 -21.91 -14.71
N PRO A 249 -2.98 -22.11 -15.16
CA PRO A 249 -3.56 -23.43 -15.18
C PRO A 249 -2.59 -24.34 -15.94
N THR A 250 -2.16 -25.41 -15.27
CA THR A 250 -1.40 -26.47 -15.92
C THR A 250 -2.20 -26.91 -17.15
N PRO A 251 -1.61 -26.92 -18.36
CA PRO A 251 -2.29 -27.49 -19.49
C PRO A 251 -2.64 -28.94 -19.14
N PRO A 252 -3.84 -29.43 -19.50
CA PRO A 252 -4.23 -30.80 -19.20
C PRO A 252 -3.15 -31.73 -19.74
N ALA A 253 -2.65 -32.63 -18.90
CA ALA A 253 -1.78 -33.69 -19.34
C ALA A 253 -2.52 -34.48 -20.43
N GLY A 254 -1.97 -34.44 -21.65
CA GLY A 254 -2.44 -35.25 -22.77
C GLY A 254 -2.10 -36.71 -22.59
#